data_AF-A0A7J9E2V4-F1
#
_entry.id   AF-A0A7J9E2V4-F1
#
_cell.length_a   1.000
_cell.length_b   1.000
_cell.length_c   1.000
_cell.angle_alpha   90.00
_cell.angle_beta   90.00
_cell.angle_gamma   90.00
#
_symmetry.space_group_name_H-M   'P 1'
#
loop_
_entity.id
_entity.type
_entity.pdbx_description
1 polymer ?
#
loop_
_entity_poly.entity_id
_entity_poly.type
_entity_poly.pdbx_seq_one_letter_code
_entity_poly.pdbx_strand_id
1 'polypeptide(L)'
;MAGKAAQSVVKAVGEYQYPWREKLAKYKVELSKGVWGYWELGAWKPLGISARHRARLRKEMLIAGQDWPYNPEKKEMRSKMKGHKCDRIAAERRENTANLMQKMPEMLLAYKKRRWEKKMKEEEKAKDTEICIFSLFGWLRTKKNVEPCTNEFNVGFFCLNYYVLAE
;
A
#
# COMPACT_ATOMS: atom_id res chain seq x y z
N MET A 1 2.15 -73.95 -33.80
CA MET A 1 1.27 -72.87 -33.32
C MET A 1 1.24 -72.70 -31.80
N ALA A 2 1.48 -73.74 -30.98
CA ALA A 2 1.46 -73.64 -29.50
C ALA A 2 2.61 -72.82 -28.86
N GLY A 3 3.80 -72.76 -29.49
CA GLY A 3 4.95 -72.01 -28.95
C GLY A 3 4.77 -70.48 -28.95
N LYS A 4 4.00 -69.93 -29.89
CA LYS A 4 3.72 -68.47 -29.95
C LYS A 4 2.76 -68.02 -28.84
N ALA A 5 1.81 -68.88 -28.45
CA ALA A 5 0.89 -68.62 -27.36
C ALA A 5 1.59 -68.67 -25.99
N ALA A 6 2.50 -69.63 -25.79
CA ALA A 6 3.32 -69.69 -24.58
C ALA A 6 4.25 -68.47 -24.46
N GLN A 7 4.87 -68.04 -25.57
CA GLN A 7 5.68 -66.82 -25.59
C GLN A 7 4.85 -65.56 -25.33
N SER A 8 3.63 -65.44 -25.85
CA SER A 8 2.76 -64.29 -25.57
C SER A 8 2.28 -64.25 -24.12
N VAL A 9 2.07 -65.41 -23.48
CA VAL A 9 1.71 -65.47 -22.05
C VAL A 9 2.91 -65.15 -21.17
N VAL A 10 4.12 -65.65 -21.46
CA VAL A 10 5.35 -65.29 -20.74
C VAL A 10 5.67 -63.80 -20.91
N LYS A 11 5.46 -63.27 -22.12
CA LYS A 11 5.62 -61.84 -22.41
C LYS A 11 4.54 -61.01 -21.70
N ALA A 12 3.29 -61.46 -21.66
CA ALA A 12 2.22 -60.81 -20.91
C ALA A 12 2.44 -60.84 -19.39
N VAL A 13 2.94 -61.94 -18.82
CA VAL A 13 3.24 -62.06 -17.38
C VAL A 13 4.49 -61.23 -17.00
N GLY A 14 5.50 -61.17 -17.87
CA GLY A 14 6.70 -60.34 -17.67
C GLY A 14 6.50 -58.84 -17.92
N GLU A 15 5.71 -58.47 -18.93
CA GLU A 15 5.34 -57.08 -19.24
C GLU A 15 4.35 -56.51 -18.21
N TYR A 16 3.42 -57.33 -17.69
CA TYR A 16 2.56 -56.91 -16.57
C TYR A 16 3.31 -56.75 -15.24
N GLN A 17 4.45 -57.41 -15.07
CA GLN A 17 5.19 -57.34 -13.81
C GLN A 17 5.77 -55.94 -13.60
N TYR A 18 6.19 -55.24 -14.65
CA TYR A 18 6.81 -53.91 -14.55
C TYR A 18 6.39 -52.92 -15.67
N PRO A 19 5.11 -52.52 -15.74
CA PRO A 19 4.60 -51.60 -16.76
C PRO A 19 5.24 -50.20 -16.71
N TRP A 20 5.97 -49.88 -15.64
CA TRP A 20 6.71 -48.64 -15.50
C TRP A 20 7.98 -48.59 -16.37
N ARG A 21 8.57 -49.73 -16.77
CA ARG A 21 9.80 -49.76 -17.59
C ARG A 21 9.58 -49.17 -18.98
N GLU A 22 8.49 -49.54 -19.64
CA GLU A 22 8.12 -49.02 -20.96
C GLU A 22 7.76 -47.54 -20.90
N LYS A 23 6.96 -47.15 -19.90
CA LYS A 23 6.61 -45.74 -19.68
C LYS A 23 7.85 -44.89 -19.39
N LEU A 24 8.79 -45.42 -18.62
CA LEU A 24 10.04 -44.74 -18.30
C LEU A 24 10.92 -44.60 -19.56
N ALA A 25 11.04 -45.64 -20.38
CA ALA A 25 11.76 -45.56 -21.66
C ALA A 25 11.15 -44.49 -22.58
N LYS A 26 9.81 -44.43 -22.68
CA LYS A 26 9.08 -43.42 -23.47
C LYS A 26 9.36 -41.99 -23.00
N TYR A 27 9.35 -41.74 -21.69
CA TYR A 27 9.49 -40.39 -21.13
C TYR A 27 10.91 -40.04 -20.65
N LYS A 28 11.91 -40.90 -20.89
CA LYS A 28 13.28 -40.72 -20.39
C LYS A 28 13.87 -39.36 -20.77
N VAL A 29 13.71 -38.96 -22.03
CA VAL A 29 14.22 -37.70 -22.58
C VAL A 29 13.50 -36.48 -21.97
N GLU A 30 12.20 -36.59 -21.70
CA GLU A 30 11.43 -35.54 -21.05
C GLU A 30 11.77 -35.43 -19.56
N LEU A 31 11.98 -36.56 -18.88
CA LEU A 31 12.33 -36.60 -17.46
C LEU A 31 13.71 -35.99 -17.17
N SER A 32 14.65 -36.08 -18.12
CA SER A 32 15.97 -35.45 -18.00
C SER A 32 15.95 -33.93 -18.17
N LYS A 33 14.93 -33.33 -18.80
CA LYS A 33 14.85 -31.88 -19.00
C LYS A 33 14.60 -31.11 -17.70
N GLY A 34 14.04 -31.77 -16.68
CA GLY A 34 13.76 -31.17 -15.37
C GLY A 34 12.48 -31.70 -14.73
N VAL A 35 12.03 -31.05 -13.65
CA VAL A 35 10.78 -31.44 -12.95
C VAL A 35 9.54 -30.68 -13.43
N TRP A 36 9.67 -29.39 -13.71
CA TRP A 36 8.54 -28.48 -13.94
C TRP A 36 8.48 -27.98 -15.39
N GLY A 37 9.60 -28.06 -16.10
CA GLY A 37 9.80 -27.46 -17.40
C GLY A 37 11.28 -27.20 -17.60
N TYR A 38 11.60 -26.57 -18.72
CA TYR A 38 12.95 -26.20 -19.06
C TYR A 38 12.96 -24.84 -19.75
N TRP A 39 14.05 -24.10 -19.58
CA TRP A 39 14.29 -22.86 -20.30
C TRP A 39 14.80 -23.19 -21.69
N GLU A 40 14.12 -22.72 -22.72
CA GLU A 40 14.54 -22.85 -24.12
C GLU A 40 14.21 -21.55 -24.85
N LEU A 41 15.22 -20.94 -25.49
CA LEU A 41 15.06 -19.73 -26.30
C LEU A 41 14.36 -18.58 -25.55
N GLY A 42 14.70 -18.37 -24.27
CA GLY A 42 14.14 -17.29 -23.44
C GLY A 42 12.71 -17.52 -22.96
N ALA A 43 12.08 -18.64 -23.29
CA ALA A 43 10.76 -19.01 -22.82
C ALA A 43 10.83 -20.23 -21.88
N TRP A 44 9.94 -20.24 -20.89
CA TRP A 44 9.72 -21.41 -20.06
C TRP A 44 8.79 -22.39 -20.78
N LYS A 45 9.29 -23.56 -21.17
CA LYS A 45 8.48 -24.60 -21.80
C LYS A 45 8.06 -25.66 -20.77
N PRO A 46 6.77 -26.05 -20.74
CA PRO A 46 6.33 -27.17 -19.90
C PRO A 46 6.88 -28.50 -20.45
N LEU A 47 6.90 -29.52 -19.59
CA LEU A 47 7.26 -30.88 -20.01
C LEU A 47 6.13 -31.54 -20.83
N GLY A 48 6.48 -32.48 -21.70
CA GLY A 48 5.50 -33.30 -22.43
C GLY A 48 4.75 -34.32 -21.56
N ILE A 49 5.04 -34.38 -20.25
CA ILE A 49 4.42 -35.26 -19.26
C ILE A 49 3.77 -34.44 -18.16
N SER A 50 2.53 -34.79 -17.80
CA SER A 50 1.86 -34.14 -16.65
C SER A 50 2.53 -34.53 -15.33
N ALA A 51 2.55 -33.61 -14.37
CA ALA A 51 3.11 -33.86 -13.04
C ALA A 51 2.44 -35.06 -12.33
N ARG A 52 1.14 -35.25 -12.56
CA ARG A 52 0.38 -36.41 -12.05
C ARG A 52 0.88 -37.72 -12.66
N HIS A 53 1.11 -37.77 -13.97
CA HIS A 53 1.63 -38.98 -14.62
C HIS A 53 3.04 -39.29 -14.13
N ARG A 54 3.90 -38.27 -14.00
CA ARG A 54 5.24 -38.41 -13.39
C ARG A 54 5.18 -38.98 -11.98
N ALA A 55 4.30 -38.48 -11.11
CA ALA A 55 4.16 -38.97 -9.75
C ALA A 55 3.68 -40.43 -9.70
N ARG A 56 2.80 -40.84 -10.63
CA ARG A 56 2.37 -42.23 -10.76
C ARG A 56 3.53 -43.14 -11.15
N LEU A 57 4.35 -42.74 -12.14
CA LEU A 57 5.56 -43.48 -12.54
C LEU A 57 6.56 -43.60 -11.39
N ARG A 58 6.81 -42.49 -10.68
CA ARG A 58 7.68 -42.48 -9.50
C ARG A 58 7.16 -43.43 -8.43
N LYS A 59 5.85 -43.45 -8.17
CA LYS A 59 5.23 -44.36 -7.21
C LYS A 59 5.42 -45.83 -7.61
N GLU A 60 5.12 -46.18 -8.86
CA GLU A 60 5.29 -47.55 -9.40
C GLU A 60 6.75 -48.02 -9.23
N MET A 61 7.72 -47.15 -9.49
CA MET A 61 9.14 -47.46 -9.43
C MET A 61 9.69 -47.58 -7.99
N LEU A 62 9.27 -46.68 -7.10
CA LEU A 62 9.64 -46.74 -5.67
C LEU A 62 9.01 -47.94 -4.97
N ILE A 63 7.80 -48.36 -5.34
CA ILE A 63 7.16 -49.58 -4.83
C ILE A 63 7.96 -50.82 -5.25
N ALA A 64 8.56 -50.79 -6.45
CA ALA A 64 9.46 -51.85 -6.92
C ALA A 64 10.87 -51.81 -6.28
N GLY A 65 11.09 -50.93 -5.29
CA GLY A 65 12.37 -50.81 -4.58
C GLY A 65 13.50 -50.16 -5.38
N GLN A 66 13.20 -49.52 -6.51
CA GLN A 66 14.18 -48.83 -7.36
C GLN A 66 14.27 -47.34 -7.00
N ASP A 67 15.45 -46.74 -7.16
CA ASP A 67 15.69 -45.33 -6.82
C ASP A 67 15.41 -44.36 -7.99
N TRP A 68 14.87 -43.18 -7.70
CA TRP A 68 14.41 -42.19 -8.68
C TRP A 68 15.41 -41.02 -8.85
N PRO A 69 16.23 -41.01 -9.93
CA PRO A 69 17.30 -40.03 -10.10
C PRO A 69 16.86 -38.69 -10.69
N TYR A 70 15.63 -38.58 -11.23
CA TYR A 70 15.20 -37.42 -12.02
C TYR A 70 14.70 -36.22 -11.20
N ASN A 71 14.95 -36.15 -9.89
CA ASN A 71 14.53 -35.01 -9.09
C ASN A 71 15.74 -34.16 -8.67
N PRO A 72 15.63 -32.83 -8.70
CA PRO A 72 16.61 -31.97 -8.11
C PRO A 72 16.58 -32.11 -6.59
N GLU A 73 17.69 -31.72 -5.97
CA GLU A 73 17.82 -31.66 -4.52
C GLU A 73 16.74 -30.75 -3.91
N LYS A 74 16.24 -31.16 -2.73
CA LYS A 74 15.23 -30.38 -2.01
C LYS A 74 15.88 -29.12 -1.45
N LYS A 75 15.25 -27.97 -1.70
CA LYS A 75 15.66 -26.71 -1.08
C LYS A 75 15.32 -26.69 0.40
N GLU A 76 16.14 -25.98 1.17
CA GLU A 76 15.90 -25.74 2.59
C GLU A 76 14.61 -24.93 2.81
N MET A 77 13.91 -25.23 3.92
CA MET A 77 12.69 -24.52 4.30
C MET A 77 12.99 -23.17 4.94
N ARG A 78 12.14 -22.16 4.70
CA ARG A 78 12.25 -20.86 5.37
C ARG A 78 11.72 -20.94 6.81
N SER A 79 12.58 -20.71 7.79
CA SER A 79 12.25 -20.73 9.23
C SER A 79 11.86 -19.38 9.82
N LYS A 80 12.02 -18.27 9.08
CA LYS A 80 11.85 -16.91 9.63
C LYS A 80 10.38 -16.53 9.82
N MET A 81 9.98 -16.22 11.06
CA MET A 81 8.66 -15.65 11.39
C MET A 81 8.61 -14.13 11.13
N LYS A 82 7.47 -13.62 10.69
CA LYS A 82 7.27 -12.19 10.33
C LYS A 82 7.11 -11.29 11.58
N GLY A 83 6.49 -11.81 12.63
CA GLY A 83 6.01 -11.04 13.78
C GLY A 83 4.81 -10.13 13.44
N HIS A 84 4.02 -9.75 14.46
CA HIS A 84 2.92 -8.80 14.28
C HIS A 84 3.46 -7.36 14.12
N LYS A 85 2.79 -6.57 13.28
CA LYS A 85 3.15 -5.15 13.06
C LYS A 85 3.01 -4.33 14.34
N CYS A 86 1.94 -4.60 15.11
CA CYS A 86 1.65 -3.87 16.35
C CYS A 86 2.77 -4.03 17.37
N ASP A 87 3.23 -5.26 17.60
CA ASP A 87 4.26 -5.55 18.59
C ASP A 87 5.60 -4.90 18.25
N ARG A 88 5.94 -4.87 16.96
CA ARG A 88 7.15 -4.20 16.46
C ARG A 88 7.16 -2.70 16.76
N ILE A 89 6.02 -2.05 16.55
CA ILE A 89 5.87 -0.59 16.71
C ILE A 89 5.58 -0.22 18.18
N ALA A 90 5.20 -1.19 19.02
CA ALA A 90 4.83 -0.92 20.41
C ALA A 90 5.99 -0.34 21.23
N ALA A 91 7.23 -0.82 21.02
CA ALA A 91 8.41 -0.26 21.69
C ALA A 91 8.64 1.21 21.29
N GLU A 92 8.68 1.47 19.98
CA GLU A 92 8.84 2.82 19.42
C GLU A 92 7.77 3.80 19.92
N ARG A 93 6.51 3.34 20.02
CA ARG A 93 5.41 4.17 20.56
C ARG A 93 5.63 4.54 22.02
N ARG A 94 6.07 3.61 22.87
CA ARG A 94 6.33 3.89 24.29
C ARG A 94 7.46 4.91 24.48
N GLU A 95 8.53 4.78 23.71
CA GLU A 95 9.64 5.74 23.71
C GLU A 95 9.20 7.14 23.25
N ASN A 96 8.42 7.20 22.16
CA ASN A 96 7.87 8.46 21.67
C ASN A 96 6.94 9.12 22.69
N THR A 97 6.13 8.34 23.40
CA THR A 97 5.30 8.86 24.50
C THR A 97 6.16 9.46 25.61
N ALA A 98 7.24 8.80 26.03
CA ALA A 98 8.15 9.33 27.05
C ALA A 98 8.84 10.63 26.59
N ASN A 99 9.34 10.67 25.35
CA ASN A 99 9.96 11.86 24.76
C ASN A 99 8.96 13.04 24.65
N LEU A 100 7.70 12.76 24.33
CA LEU A 100 6.66 13.77 24.29
C LEU A 100 6.36 14.31 25.69
N MET A 101 6.27 13.43 26.69
CA MET A 101 6.03 13.80 28.10
C MET A 101 7.11 14.76 28.63
N GLN A 102 8.38 14.54 28.28
CA GLN A 102 9.48 15.45 28.65
C GLN A 102 9.32 16.86 28.04
N LYS A 103 8.78 16.95 26.81
CA LYS A 103 8.56 18.23 26.09
C LYS A 103 7.27 18.93 26.49
N MET A 104 6.37 18.27 27.24
CA MET A 104 5.07 18.84 27.62
C MET A 104 5.16 20.19 28.35
N PRO A 105 6.05 20.40 29.33
CA PRO A 105 6.11 21.66 30.07
C PRO A 105 6.43 22.85 29.16
N GLU A 106 7.40 22.70 28.27
CA GLU A 106 7.76 23.74 27.29
C GLU A 106 6.60 24.03 26.33
N MET A 107 5.93 22.98 25.83
CA MET A 107 4.78 23.14 24.94
C MET A 107 3.61 23.86 25.62
N LEU A 108 3.38 23.61 26.92
CA LEU A 108 2.34 24.29 27.69
C LEU A 108 2.67 25.77 27.88
N LEU A 109 3.93 26.11 28.18
CA LEU A 109 4.36 27.50 28.29
C LEU A 109 4.23 28.23 26.95
N ALA A 110 4.65 27.58 25.85
CA ALA A 110 4.49 28.12 24.50
C ALA A 110 3.01 28.35 24.12
N TYR A 111 2.12 27.44 24.52
CA TYR A 111 0.67 27.61 24.32
C TYR A 111 0.11 28.80 25.12
N LYS A 112 0.47 28.90 26.41
CA LYS A 112 0.06 30.02 27.27
C LYS A 112 0.54 31.36 26.71
N LYS A 113 1.81 31.43 26.27
CA LYS A 113 2.38 32.63 25.64
C LYS A 113 1.60 33.05 24.39
N ARG A 114 1.32 32.12 23.48
CA ARG A 114 0.52 32.40 22.26
C ARG A 114 -0.89 32.90 22.58
N ARG A 115 -1.55 32.32 23.58
CA ARG A 115 -2.88 32.78 24.03
C ARG A 115 -2.83 34.20 24.60
N TRP A 116 -1.81 34.50 25.39
CA TRP A 116 -1.58 35.82 25.96
C TRP A 116 -1.30 36.87 24.89
N GLU A 117 -0.38 36.60 23.97
CA GLU A 117 -0.06 37.52 22.87
C GLU A 117 -1.28 37.81 21.98
N LYS A 118 -2.11 36.78 21.72
CA LYS A 118 -3.35 36.97 20.96
C LYS A 118 -4.31 37.90 21.70
N LYS A 119 -4.48 37.73 23.01
CA LYS A 119 -5.32 38.59 23.84
C LYS A 119 -4.83 40.04 23.85
N MET A 120 -3.53 40.26 24.04
CA MET A 120 -2.94 41.61 24.00
C MET A 120 -3.18 42.30 22.65
N LYS A 121 -2.98 41.60 21.53
CA LYS A 121 -3.24 42.14 20.19
C LYS A 121 -4.72 42.44 19.95
N GLU A 122 -5.63 41.66 20.52
CA GLU A 122 -7.08 41.92 20.42
C GLU A 122 -7.47 43.16 21.25
N GLU A 123 -6.90 43.34 22.45
CA GLU A 123 -7.11 44.53 23.28
C GLU A 123 -6.51 45.80 22.66
N GLU A 124 -5.33 45.71 22.05
CA GLU A 124 -4.72 46.81 21.28
C GLU A 124 -5.59 47.20 20.08
N LYS A 125 -6.03 46.21 19.29
CA LYS A 125 -6.95 46.46 18.17
C LYS A 125 -8.26 47.07 18.63
N ALA A 126 -8.83 46.62 19.75
CA ALA A 126 -10.06 47.19 20.30
C ALA A 126 -9.86 48.67 20.66
N LYS A 127 -8.76 49.02 21.34
CA LYS A 127 -8.42 50.41 21.66
C LYS A 127 -8.15 51.26 20.42
N ASP A 128 -7.44 50.74 19.43
CA ASP A 128 -7.19 51.41 18.17
C ASP A 128 -8.51 51.65 17.40
N THR A 129 -9.43 50.68 17.42
CA THR A 129 -10.77 50.88 16.83
C THR A 129 -11.60 51.89 17.60
N GLU A 130 -11.54 51.91 18.94
CA GLU A 130 -12.21 52.93 19.76
C GLU A 130 -11.66 54.33 19.49
N ILE A 131 -10.33 54.49 19.38
CA ILE A 131 -9.67 55.75 19.03
C ILE A 131 -10.01 56.17 17.60
N CYS A 132 -10.03 55.24 16.65
CA CYS A 132 -10.45 55.51 15.26
C CYS A 132 -11.93 55.94 15.21
N ILE A 133 -12.83 55.29 15.95
CA ILE A 133 -14.25 55.70 16.01
C ILE A 133 -14.39 57.07 16.67
N PHE A 134 -13.65 57.33 17.76
CA PHE A 134 -13.69 58.61 18.47
C PHE A 134 -13.12 59.77 17.62
N SER A 135 -12.03 59.53 16.89
CA SER A 135 -11.46 60.51 15.95
C SER A 135 -12.37 60.72 14.73
N LEU A 136 -13.03 59.68 14.22
CA LEU A 136 -14.05 59.80 13.17
C LEU A 136 -15.24 60.64 13.66
N PHE A 137 -15.73 60.41 14.88
CA PHE A 137 -16.80 61.19 15.50
C PHE A 137 -16.37 62.65 15.76
N GLY A 138 -15.13 62.87 16.21
CA GLY A 138 -14.54 64.19 16.37
C GLY A 138 -14.45 64.96 15.04
N TRP A 139 -13.99 64.29 13.97
CA TRP A 139 -13.94 64.85 12.61
C TRP A 139 -15.34 65.11 12.02
N LEU A 140 -16.31 64.23 12.29
CA LEU A 140 -17.71 64.43 11.87
C LEU A 140 -18.35 65.62 12.62
N ARG A 141 -17.95 65.86 13.88
CA ARG A 141 -18.39 66.99 14.71
C ARG A 141 -17.80 68.32 14.24
N THR A 142 -16.55 68.34 13.79
CA THR A 142 -15.93 69.55 13.21
C THR A 142 -16.46 69.86 11.80
N LYS A 143 -16.84 68.85 11.00
CA LYS A 143 -17.51 69.07 9.71
C LYS A 143 -18.94 69.61 9.81
N LYS A 144 -19.64 69.43 10.93
CA LYS A 144 -20.99 69.99 11.15
C LYS A 144 -20.99 71.48 11.56
N ASN A 145 -19.83 72.08 11.84
CA ASN A 145 -19.70 73.49 12.22
C ASN A 145 -19.18 74.40 11.10
N VAL A 146 -19.17 73.93 9.85
CA VAL A 146 -19.08 74.82 8.69
C VAL A 146 -20.52 75.08 8.24
N GLU A 147 -21.09 76.19 8.71
CA GLU A 147 -22.37 76.67 8.20
C GLU A 147 -22.25 77.07 6.72
N PRO A 148 -23.32 76.85 5.93
CA PRO A 148 -23.40 77.21 4.53
C PRO A 148 -23.67 78.73 4.37
N CYS A 149 -22.74 79.45 3.74
CA CYS A 149 -23.08 80.74 3.12
C CYS A 149 -23.69 80.49 1.74
N THR A 150 -24.90 80.96 1.59
CA THR A 150 -25.76 80.98 0.40
C THR A 150 -25.07 81.56 -0.83
N ASN A 151 -25.16 80.88 -1.98
CA ASN A 151 -25.70 81.46 -3.21
C ASN A 151 -25.86 80.39 -4.31
N GLU A 152 -27.05 80.42 -4.91
CA GLU A 152 -27.45 80.08 -6.28
C GLU A 152 -26.42 79.33 -7.16
N PHE A 153 -26.80 78.15 -7.65
CA PHE A 153 -26.95 77.84 -9.09
C PHE A 153 -27.39 76.37 -9.30
N ASN A 154 -28.42 76.17 -10.13
CA ASN A 154 -28.79 74.92 -10.80
C ASN A 154 -27.53 74.20 -11.39
N VAL A 155 -27.42 72.88 -11.62
CA VAL A 155 -28.30 71.93 -12.32
C VAL A 155 -27.77 70.49 -12.09
N GLY A 156 -28.63 69.46 -12.10
CA GLY A 156 -28.33 68.14 -12.71
C GLY A 156 -27.75 67.05 -11.79
N PHE A 157 -28.55 66.16 -11.20
CA PHE A 157 -29.06 64.92 -11.82
C PHE A 157 -27.94 63.98 -12.32
N PHE A 158 -27.61 62.94 -11.57
CA PHE A 158 -27.47 61.60 -12.18
C PHE A 158 -27.75 60.49 -11.16
N CYS A 159 -28.52 59.55 -11.67
CA CYS A 159 -29.22 58.45 -11.02
C CYS A 159 -28.32 57.21 -10.83
N LEU A 160 -28.89 56.23 -10.10
CA LEU A 160 -28.64 54.76 -10.12
C LEU A 160 -27.72 54.22 -8.99
N ASN A 161 -28.20 53.43 -8.02
CA ASN A 161 -28.85 52.09 -8.01
C ASN A 161 -27.85 50.92 -7.82
N TYR A 162 -28.31 49.89 -7.08
CA TYR A 162 -27.76 48.53 -6.87
C TYR A 162 -26.57 48.40 -5.89
N TYR A 163 -26.40 47.37 -5.05
CA TYR A 163 -27.20 46.27 -4.48
C TYR A 163 -26.20 45.40 -3.67
N VAL A 164 -26.71 44.50 -2.83
CA VAL A 164 -26.07 43.27 -2.29
C VAL A 164 -25.07 43.42 -1.12
N LEU A 165 -25.62 43.15 0.07
CA LEU A 165 -25.01 42.34 1.13
C LEU A 165 -24.57 40.98 0.57
N ALA A 166 -23.29 40.64 0.68
CA ALA A 166 -22.80 39.27 0.56
C ALA A 166 -22.09 38.87 1.85
N GLU A 167 -22.39 37.64 2.26
CA GLU A 167 -21.92 36.89 3.43
C GLU A 167 -20.40 36.76 3.54
#